data_AF-A0A8S0FR60-F1
#
_entry.id   AF-A0A8S0FR60-F1
#
_cell.length_a   1.000
_cell.length_b   1.000
_cell.length_c   1.000
_cell.angle_alpha   90.00
_cell.angle_beta   90.00
_cell.angle_gamma   90.00
#
_symmetry.space_group_name_H-M   'P 1'
#
loop_
_entity.id
_entity.type
_entity.pdbx_description
1 polymer ?
#
loop_
_entity_poly.entity_id
_entity_poly.type
_entity_poly.pdbx_seq_one_letter_code
_entity_poly.pdbx_strand_id
1 'polypeptide(L)'
;MSISAIGEPEVFYCKPADDYLPQPGAVLITGITPQEARAKGENEAAFAARIHSLFTVPKTCILGYNNVRFDDEVTRNVFYRNFYDPYAWSWQHDNSRWDLLDVMRACYALRPEGINWPENDDGLPSFRLEHLTKANGIEHSNAHDAMADVYATIAMAKLVKTRQPRLFDSVYSFRSSLYPS
;
A
#
# COMPACT_ATOMS: atom_id res chain seq x y z
N MET A 1 12.19 -9.02 -12.68
CA MET A 1 11.98 -9.08 -11.21
C MET A 1 11.01 -10.22 -10.90
N SER A 2 11.08 -10.93 -9.76
CA SER A 2 10.04 -11.87 -9.28
C SER A 2 9.22 -11.22 -8.16
N ILE A 3 7.97 -11.65 -7.92
CA ILE A 3 7.17 -11.17 -6.77
C ILE A 3 6.87 -12.39 -5.91
N SER A 4 7.64 -12.55 -4.84
CA SER A 4 7.54 -13.66 -3.89
C SER A 4 7.67 -13.08 -2.48
N ALA A 5 6.87 -13.59 -1.55
CA ALA A 5 7.00 -13.20 -0.14
C ALA A 5 8.39 -13.59 0.37
N ILE A 6 8.97 -12.73 1.19
CA ILE A 6 10.22 -12.95 1.90
C ILE A 6 9.98 -12.61 3.38
N GLY A 7 10.52 -13.41 4.29
CA GLY A 7 10.29 -13.24 5.73
C GLY A 7 8.85 -13.51 6.16
N GLU A 8 8.55 -13.14 7.41
CA GLU A 8 7.21 -13.26 8.00
C GLU A 8 6.41 -11.96 7.82
N PRO A 9 5.07 -12.03 7.77
CA PRO A 9 4.23 -10.84 7.77
C PRO A 9 4.40 -10.01 9.04
N GLU A 10 4.56 -8.70 8.88
CA GLU A 10 4.66 -7.75 9.99
C GLU A 10 3.31 -7.04 10.21
N VAL A 11 2.66 -7.29 11.34
CA VAL A 11 1.40 -6.65 11.74
C VAL A 11 1.52 -6.15 13.17
N PHE A 12 1.30 -4.85 13.36
CA PHE A 12 1.37 -4.23 14.67
C PHE A 12 0.47 -2.99 14.74
N TYR A 13 0.02 -2.65 15.95
CA TYR A 13 -0.96 -1.59 16.21
C TYR A 13 -0.28 -0.36 16.81
N CYS A 14 -0.84 0.82 16.55
CA CYS A 14 -0.43 2.06 17.21
C CYS A 14 -1.47 2.44 18.28
N LYS A 15 -1.01 2.64 19.52
CA LYS A 15 -1.84 3.12 20.63
C LYS A 15 -2.15 4.60 20.41
N PRO A 16 -3.45 4.99 20.33
CA PRO A 16 -3.81 6.39 20.22
C PRO A 16 -3.44 7.13 21.52
N ALA A 17 -2.94 8.35 21.36
CA ALA A 17 -2.73 9.29 22.46
C ALA A 17 -4.07 9.71 23.09
N ASP A 18 -4.03 10.28 24.29
CA ASP A 18 -5.20 10.67 25.07
C ASP A 18 -5.79 12.04 24.66
N ASP A 19 -5.16 12.73 23.72
CA ASP A 19 -5.56 14.00 23.14
C ASP A 19 -6.31 13.88 21.81
N TYR A 20 -6.57 12.65 21.33
CA TYR A 20 -7.22 12.39 20.04
C TYR A 20 -8.42 11.45 20.16
N LEU A 21 -9.49 11.78 19.42
CA LEU A 21 -10.65 10.91 19.21
C LEU A 21 -10.74 10.52 17.73
N PRO A 22 -10.87 9.21 17.41
CA PRO A 22 -10.92 8.75 16.03
C PRO A 22 -12.22 9.18 15.34
N GLN A 23 -12.16 9.37 14.03
CA GLN A 23 -13.36 9.59 13.22
C GLN A 23 -14.26 8.34 13.29
N PRO A 24 -15.54 8.45 13.67
CA PRO A 24 -16.42 7.28 13.81
C PRO A 24 -16.55 6.45 12.54
N GLY A 25 -16.61 7.12 11.37
CA GLY A 25 -16.68 6.44 10.07
C GLY A 25 -15.47 5.55 9.78
N ALA A 26 -14.26 5.97 10.17
CA ALA A 26 -13.05 5.17 9.99
C ALA A 26 -13.06 3.91 10.88
N VAL A 27 -13.59 4.01 12.10
CA VAL A 27 -13.74 2.86 13.00
C VAL A 27 -14.78 1.87 12.45
N LEU A 28 -15.86 2.36 11.84
CA LEU A 28 -16.87 1.49 11.21
C LEU A 28 -16.33 0.74 9.99
N ILE A 29 -15.45 1.36 9.22
CA ILE A 29 -14.83 0.75 8.04
C ILE A 29 -13.79 -0.30 8.46
N THR A 30 -12.84 0.08 9.31
CA THR A 30 -11.72 -0.80 9.70
C THR A 30 -12.10 -1.86 10.72
N GLY A 31 -13.15 -1.63 11.51
CA GLY A 31 -13.52 -2.45 12.67
C GLY A 31 -12.56 -2.34 13.85
N ILE A 32 -11.51 -1.51 13.77
CA ILE A 32 -10.49 -1.37 14.83
C ILE A 32 -10.92 -0.27 15.80
N THR A 33 -11.28 -0.66 17.01
CA THR A 33 -11.66 0.29 18.07
C THR A 33 -10.42 0.95 18.71
N PRO A 34 -10.52 2.19 19.23
CA PRO A 34 -9.41 2.79 19.97
C PRO A 34 -9.03 1.99 21.23
N GLN A 35 -9.97 1.23 21.82
CA GLN A 35 -9.72 0.30 22.93
C GLN A 35 -8.82 -0.85 22.49
N GLU A 36 -9.11 -1.45 21.34
CA GLU A 36 -8.30 -2.53 20.76
C GLU A 36 -6.90 -2.03 20.40
N ALA A 37 -6.80 -0.91 19.67
CA ALA A 37 -5.52 -0.31 19.30
C ALA A 37 -4.68 0.05 20.55
N ARG A 38 -5.33 0.51 21.63
CA ARG A 38 -4.65 0.79 22.90
C ARG A 38 -4.19 -0.47 23.63
N ALA A 39 -4.95 -1.56 23.56
CA ALA A 39 -4.63 -2.80 24.24
C ALA A 39 -3.54 -3.62 23.52
N LYS A 40 -3.56 -3.61 22.18
CA LYS A 40 -2.61 -4.36 21.32
C LYS A 40 -1.40 -3.55 20.87
N GLY A 41 -1.51 -2.22 20.88
CA GLY A 41 -0.55 -1.33 20.24
C GLY A 41 0.54 -0.80 21.16
N GLU A 42 1.63 -0.39 20.52
CA GLU A 42 2.74 0.32 21.14
C GLU A 42 2.51 1.84 21.00
N ASN A 43 3.25 2.67 21.73
CA ASN A 43 3.16 4.12 21.53
C ASN A 43 3.64 4.52 20.10
N GLU A 44 3.27 5.71 19.64
CA GLU A 44 3.60 6.14 18.27
C GLU A 44 5.12 6.16 17.99
N ALA A 45 5.94 6.42 19.00
CA ALA A 45 7.40 6.40 18.88
C ALA A 45 7.94 4.99 18.56
N ALA A 46 7.49 3.95 19.27
CA ALA A 46 7.87 2.57 19.00
C ALA A 46 7.27 2.08 17.67
N PHE A 47 6.04 2.47 17.36
CA PHE A 47 5.41 2.20 16.08
C PHE A 47 6.22 2.79 14.90
N ALA A 48 6.63 4.06 15.02
CA ALA A 48 7.47 4.75 14.06
C ALA A 48 8.83 4.05 13.90
N ALA A 49 9.46 3.66 15.01
CA ALA A 49 10.75 2.96 14.99
C ALA A 49 10.68 1.63 14.20
N ARG A 50 9.61 0.86 14.38
CA ARG A 50 9.39 -0.39 13.64
C ARG A 50 9.21 -0.14 12.15
N ILE A 51 8.33 0.77 11.76
CA ILE A 51 8.13 1.12 10.34
C ILE A 51 9.43 1.63 9.72
N HIS A 52 10.13 2.55 10.40
CA HIS A 52 11.39 3.09 9.92
C HIS A 52 12.41 1.98 9.69
N SER A 53 12.55 1.02 10.61
CA SER A 53 13.47 -0.10 10.47
C SER A 53 13.21 -0.95 9.23
N LEU A 54 11.94 -1.16 8.88
CA LEU A 54 11.52 -1.89 7.67
C LEU A 54 11.76 -1.06 6.42
N PHE A 55 11.43 0.24 6.45
CA PHE A 55 11.48 1.12 5.29
C PHE A 55 12.92 1.53 4.92
N THR A 56 13.88 1.45 5.84
CA THR A 56 15.28 1.81 5.58
C THR A 56 16.19 0.63 5.26
N VAL A 57 15.64 -0.58 5.05
CA VAL A 57 16.43 -1.70 4.51
C VAL A 57 16.93 -1.30 3.11
N PRO A 58 18.24 -1.39 2.81
CA PRO A 58 18.77 -0.99 1.50
C PRO A 58 18.13 -1.72 0.32
N LYS A 59 18.00 -1.04 -0.83
CA LYS A 59 17.41 -1.55 -2.07
C LYS A 59 15.95 -1.98 -1.94
N THR A 60 15.19 -1.32 -1.06
CA THR A 60 13.77 -1.59 -0.85
C THR A 60 12.91 -0.69 -1.73
N CYS A 61 11.92 -1.29 -2.40
CA CYS A 61 10.84 -0.55 -3.06
C CYS A 61 9.60 -0.63 -2.19
N ILE A 62 9.26 0.48 -1.51
CA ILE A 62 8.05 0.57 -0.70
C ILE A 62 6.87 0.82 -1.64
N LEU A 63 5.84 -0.02 -1.58
CA LEU A 63 4.64 0.16 -2.37
C LEU A 63 3.38 -0.28 -1.64
N GLY A 64 2.26 0.27 -2.08
CA GLY A 64 0.92 -0.13 -1.66
C GLY A 64 -0.09 0.15 -2.78
N TYR A 65 -1.34 0.37 -2.38
CA TYR A 65 -2.43 0.72 -3.28
C TYR A 65 -2.99 2.09 -2.88
N ASN A 66 -2.75 3.12 -3.69
CA ASN A 66 -3.00 4.53 -3.35
C ASN A 66 -2.11 5.10 -2.23
N ASN A 67 -0.97 4.46 -1.94
CA ASN A 67 -0.08 4.86 -0.85
C ASN A 67 0.55 6.24 -1.09
N VAL A 68 0.88 6.61 -2.33
CA VAL A 68 1.56 7.89 -2.60
C VAL A 68 0.73 9.10 -2.19
N ARG A 69 -0.60 8.96 -2.21
CA ARG A 69 -1.55 10.04 -1.86
C ARG A 69 -2.13 9.90 -0.45
N PHE A 70 -1.82 8.82 0.26
CA PHE A 70 -2.39 8.54 1.59
C PHE A 70 -1.35 7.99 2.57
N ASP A 71 -0.96 6.72 2.45
CA ASP A 71 -0.08 6.06 3.42
C ASP A 71 1.32 6.68 3.51
N ASP A 72 1.86 7.19 2.40
CA ASP A 72 3.13 7.93 2.37
C ASP A 72 3.02 9.22 3.19
N GLU A 73 1.88 9.91 3.15
CA GLU A 73 1.64 11.12 3.95
C GLU A 73 1.47 10.78 5.43
N VAL A 74 0.79 9.67 5.75
CA VAL A 74 0.73 9.15 7.12
C VAL A 74 2.14 8.83 7.63
N THR A 75 2.96 8.14 6.83
CA THR A 75 4.35 7.79 7.16
C THR A 75 5.20 9.03 7.41
N ARG A 76 5.14 10.03 6.51
CA ARG A 76 5.85 11.32 6.66
C ARG A 76 5.48 12.00 7.98
N ASN A 77 4.20 12.06 8.30
CA ASN A 77 3.71 12.71 9.51
C ASN A 77 4.09 11.93 10.78
N VAL A 78 4.01 10.59 10.76
CA VAL A 78 4.45 9.73 11.87
C VAL A 78 5.95 9.90 12.12
N PHE A 79 6.78 9.88 11.07
CA PHE A 79 8.22 10.12 11.20
C PHE A 79 8.52 11.53 11.70
N TYR A 80 7.85 12.55 11.15
CA TYR A 80 8.00 13.94 11.58
C TYR A 80 7.70 14.11 13.08
N ARG A 81 6.57 13.58 13.58
CA ARG A 81 6.18 13.67 15.00
C ARG A 81 7.13 12.92 15.93
N ASN A 82 7.81 11.90 15.43
CA ASN A 82 8.65 10.99 16.22
C ASN A 82 10.15 11.12 15.89
N PHE A 83 10.57 12.28 15.37
CA PHE A 83 11.98 12.66 15.17
C PHE A 83 12.78 11.79 14.18
N TYR A 84 12.11 11.19 13.19
CA TYR A 84 12.75 10.57 12.04
C TYR A 84 12.70 11.49 10.82
N ASP A 85 13.65 11.32 9.88
CA ASP A 85 13.60 12.05 8.61
C ASP A 85 12.36 11.60 7.80
N PRO A 86 11.44 12.51 7.45
CA PRO A 86 10.18 12.15 6.82
C PRO A 86 10.32 11.69 5.35
N TYR A 87 11.49 11.87 4.72
CA TYR A 87 11.69 11.61 3.29
C TYR A 87 12.84 10.63 2.98
N ALA A 88 13.86 10.54 3.83
CA ALA A 88 15.07 9.74 3.60
C ALA A 88 14.78 8.28 3.21
N TRP A 89 13.78 7.68 3.85
CA TRP A 89 13.36 6.30 3.63
C TRP A 89 12.99 5.98 2.18
N SER A 90 12.55 6.96 1.39
CA SER A 90 12.06 6.75 0.03
C SER A 90 13.14 6.83 -1.05
N TRP A 91 14.38 7.19 -0.71
CA TRP A 91 15.45 7.40 -1.71
C TRP A 91 16.87 7.04 -1.24
N GLN A 92 17.17 7.07 0.07
CA GLN A 92 18.49 6.65 0.56
C GLN A 92 18.72 5.16 0.33
N HIS A 93 19.99 4.76 0.24
CA HIS A 93 20.39 3.34 0.12
C HIS A 93 19.79 2.60 -1.08
N ASP A 94 19.63 3.30 -2.21
CA ASP A 94 18.96 2.80 -3.43
C ASP A 94 17.49 2.41 -3.20
N ASN A 95 16.85 2.97 -2.18
CA ASN A 95 15.42 2.77 -1.95
C ASN A 95 14.60 3.57 -2.96
N SER A 96 13.36 3.13 -3.14
CA SER A 96 12.39 3.78 -4.02
C SER A 96 10.98 3.57 -3.49
N ARG A 97 10.02 4.28 -4.08
CA ARG A 97 8.59 4.05 -3.83
C ARG A 97 7.84 3.78 -5.12
N TRP A 98 6.68 3.16 -4.99
CA TRP A 98 5.77 2.91 -6.11
C TRP A 98 4.31 2.84 -5.63
N ASP A 99 3.35 2.93 -6.55
CA ASP A 99 1.92 2.87 -6.24
C ASP A 99 1.18 2.08 -7.32
N LEU A 100 0.48 1.03 -6.91
CA LEU A 100 -0.18 0.13 -7.84
C LEU A 100 -1.49 0.72 -8.40
N LEU A 101 -2.11 1.72 -7.76
CA LEU A 101 -3.35 2.31 -8.27
C LEU A 101 -3.15 2.93 -9.66
N ASP A 102 -2.10 3.73 -9.83
CA ASP A 102 -1.82 4.36 -11.12
C ASP A 102 -1.31 3.34 -12.16
N VAL A 103 -0.72 2.22 -11.72
CA VAL A 103 -0.41 1.07 -12.59
C VAL A 103 -1.69 0.40 -13.11
N MET A 104 -2.70 0.19 -12.25
CA MET A 104 -3.98 -0.37 -12.67
C MET A 104 -4.68 0.54 -13.69
N ARG A 105 -4.66 1.86 -13.46
CA ARG A 105 -5.21 2.85 -14.40
C ARG A 105 -4.48 2.85 -15.74
N ALA A 106 -3.14 2.81 -15.73
CA ALA A 106 -2.34 2.71 -16.93
C ALA A 106 -2.61 1.40 -17.69
N CYS A 107 -2.77 0.29 -16.98
CA CYS A 107 -3.12 -0.99 -17.58
C CYS A 107 -4.50 -0.94 -18.26
N TYR A 108 -5.52 -0.42 -17.58
CA TYR A 108 -6.84 -0.23 -18.16
C TYR A 108 -6.80 0.66 -19.42
N ALA A 109 -6.14 1.81 -19.35
CA ALA A 109 -6.14 2.79 -20.44
C ALA A 109 -5.31 2.35 -21.65
N LEU A 110 -4.18 1.68 -21.42
CA LEU A 110 -3.20 1.40 -22.48
C LEU A 110 -3.25 -0.05 -22.97
N ARG A 111 -3.48 -1.02 -22.07
CA ARG A 111 -3.41 -2.46 -22.35
C ARG A 111 -4.44 -3.24 -21.50
N PRO A 112 -5.74 -3.05 -21.72
CA PRO A 112 -6.78 -3.63 -20.87
C PRO A 112 -6.92 -5.15 -21.02
N GLU A 113 -6.45 -5.73 -22.12
CA GLU A 113 -6.61 -7.14 -22.45
C GLU A 113 -6.07 -8.06 -21.35
N GLY A 114 -6.84 -9.10 -21.01
CA GLY A 114 -6.43 -10.14 -20.07
C GLY A 114 -6.72 -9.86 -18.59
N ILE A 115 -7.31 -8.70 -18.26
CA ILE A 115 -7.80 -8.35 -16.92
C ILE A 115 -9.28 -7.99 -17.02
N ASN A 116 -10.08 -8.44 -16.06
CA ASN A 116 -11.49 -8.06 -15.95
C ASN A 116 -11.60 -6.72 -15.21
N TRP A 117 -12.24 -5.74 -15.84
CA TRP A 117 -12.39 -4.40 -15.31
C TRP A 117 -13.83 -4.19 -14.83
N PRO A 118 -14.08 -4.10 -13.51
CA PRO A 118 -15.41 -3.91 -12.97
C PRO A 118 -15.89 -2.47 -13.21
N GLU A 119 -17.20 -2.30 -13.34
CA GLU A 119 -17.86 -0.99 -13.35
C GLU A 119 -18.42 -0.68 -11.95
N ASN A 120 -18.56 0.60 -11.64
CA ASN A 120 -19.28 1.10 -10.46
C ASN A 120 -20.77 1.27 -10.77
N ASP A 121 -21.55 1.74 -9.78
CA ASP A 121 -22.99 1.95 -9.91
C ASP A 121 -23.37 3.01 -10.99
N ASP A 122 -22.42 3.86 -11.40
CA ASP A 122 -22.58 4.86 -12.45
C ASP A 122 -22.18 4.34 -13.85
N GLY A 123 -21.80 3.07 -13.98
CA GLY A 123 -21.30 2.49 -15.23
C GLY A 123 -19.88 2.93 -15.62
N LEU A 124 -19.11 3.47 -14.67
CA LEU A 124 -17.72 3.89 -14.87
C LEU A 124 -16.74 2.84 -14.35
N PRO A 125 -15.53 2.70 -14.93
CA PRO A 125 -14.54 1.73 -14.47
C PRO A 125 -14.14 2.00 -13.02
N SER A 126 -14.26 0.96 -12.18
CA SER A 126 -13.89 1.01 -10.78
C SER A 126 -12.47 0.49 -10.56
N PHE A 127 -11.67 1.30 -9.87
CA PHE A 127 -10.32 0.94 -9.42
C PHE A 127 -10.23 0.66 -7.92
N ARG A 128 -11.37 0.43 -7.26
CA ARG A 128 -11.37 -0.07 -5.88
C ARG A 128 -10.78 -1.48 -5.83
N LEU A 129 -9.92 -1.75 -4.85
CA LEU A 129 -9.14 -2.99 -4.79
C LEU A 129 -10.05 -4.21 -4.60
N GLU A 130 -11.08 -4.08 -3.77
CA GLU A 130 -12.12 -5.08 -3.54
C GLU A 130 -12.93 -5.40 -4.81
N HIS A 131 -13.19 -4.39 -5.66
CA HIS A 131 -13.88 -4.62 -6.93
C HIS A 131 -12.98 -5.37 -7.93
N LEU A 132 -11.72 -4.94 -8.05
CA LEU A 132 -10.75 -5.55 -8.97
C LEU A 132 -10.43 -7.00 -8.61
N THR A 133 -10.17 -7.27 -7.33
CA THR A 133 -9.90 -8.63 -6.85
C THR A 133 -11.08 -9.56 -7.10
N LYS A 134 -12.30 -9.14 -6.74
CA LYS A 134 -13.53 -9.89 -7.01
C LYS A 134 -13.73 -10.17 -8.50
N ALA A 135 -13.56 -9.17 -9.37
CA ALA A 135 -13.74 -9.32 -10.82
C ALA A 135 -12.72 -10.28 -11.46
N ASN A 136 -11.54 -10.45 -10.84
CA ASN A 136 -10.45 -11.29 -11.35
C ASN A 136 -10.31 -12.62 -10.60
N GLY A 137 -11.28 -12.99 -9.76
CA GLY A 137 -11.26 -14.27 -9.02
C GLY A 137 -10.13 -14.37 -8.00
N ILE A 138 -9.66 -13.23 -7.48
CA ILE A 138 -8.63 -13.15 -6.44
C ILE A 138 -9.34 -13.11 -5.09
N GLU A 139 -8.95 -14.00 -4.19
CA GLU A 139 -9.47 -14.00 -2.83
C GLU A 139 -9.06 -12.72 -2.10
N HIS A 140 -10.05 -12.08 -1.48
CA HIS A 140 -9.89 -10.91 -0.63
C HIS A 140 -10.65 -11.20 0.67
N SER A 141 -10.09 -12.04 1.54
CA SER A 141 -10.75 -12.53 2.76
C SER A 141 -10.35 -11.74 4.03
N ASN A 142 -11.32 -11.63 4.95
CA ASN A 142 -11.35 -10.76 6.15
C ASN A 142 -10.39 -11.15 7.30
N ALA A 143 -9.19 -11.64 7.04
CA ALA A 143 -8.20 -11.86 8.11
C ALA A 143 -7.38 -10.57 8.32
N HIS A 144 -7.92 -9.64 9.12
CA HIS A 144 -7.35 -8.32 9.43
C HIS A 144 -7.17 -7.42 8.20
N ASP A 145 -8.02 -6.39 8.09
CA ASP A 145 -8.16 -5.46 6.94
C ASP A 145 -6.82 -5.12 6.25
N ALA A 146 -5.83 -4.68 7.04
CA ALA A 146 -4.51 -4.31 6.53
C ALA A 146 -3.74 -5.44 5.82
N MET A 147 -3.77 -6.68 6.33
CA MET A 147 -3.05 -7.79 5.71
C MET A 147 -3.78 -8.31 4.48
N ALA A 148 -5.11 -8.31 4.51
CA ALA A 148 -5.92 -8.67 3.35
C ALA A 148 -5.61 -7.75 2.16
N ASP A 149 -5.55 -6.43 2.42
CA ASP A 149 -5.17 -5.43 1.42
C ASP A 149 -3.74 -5.60 0.89
N VAL A 150 -2.77 -5.95 1.74
CA VAL A 150 -1.40 -6.26 1.32
C VAL A 150 -1.39 -7.46 0.37
N TYR A 151 -2.06 -8.55 0.70
CA TYR A 151 -2.12 -9.73 -0.16
C TYR A 151 -2.88 -9.45 -1.47
N ALA A 152 -3.98 -8.72 -1.41
CA ALA A 152 -4.73 -8.28 -2.58
C ALA A 152 -3.86 -7.42 -3.50
N THR A 153 -3.09 -6.48 -2.96
CA THR A 153 -2.16 -5.64 -3.72
C THR A 153 -1.06 -6.49 -4.38
N ILE A 154 -0.47 -7.44 -3.66
CA ILE A 154 0.52 -8.38 -4.22
C ILE A 154 -0.09 -9.22 -5.35
N ALA A 155 -1.31 -9.72 -5.17
CA ALA A 155 -2.01 -10.52 -6.17
C ALA A 155 -2.32 -9.70 -7.43
N MET A 156 -2.77 -8.45 -7.28
CA MET A 156 -2.98 -7.55 -8.41
C MET A 156 -1.67 -7.22 -9.15
N ALA A 157 -0.58 -6.98 -8.43
CA ALA A 157 0.73 -6.76 -9.05
C ALA A 157 1.19 -7.98 -9.86
N LYS A 158 1.01 -9.19 -9.31
CA LYS A 158 1.25 -10.45 -10.03
C LYS A 158 0.37 -10.58 -11.27
N LEU A 159 -0.92 -10.26 -11.16
CA LEU A 159 -1.86 -10.32 -12.28
C LEU A 159 -1.42 -9.41 -13.43
N VAL A 160 -1.14 -8.13 -13.16
CA VAL A 160 -0.69 -7.17 -14.18
C VAL A 160 0.61 -7.64 -14.81
N LYS A 161 1.55 -8.11 -14.00
CA LYS A 161 2.84 -8.60 -14.50
C LYS A 161 2.71 -9.84 -15.39
N THR A 162 1.78 -10.74 -15.08
CA THR A 162 1.53 -11.94 -15.90
C THR A 162 0.81 -11.58 -17.19
N ARG A 163 -0.20 -10.72 -17.14
CA ARG A 163 -1.06 -10.38 -18.29
C ARG A 163 -0.43 -9.33 -19.21
N GLN A 164 0.31 -8.39 -18.63
CA GLN A 164 0.89 -7.23 -19.32
C GLN A 164 2.37 -6.99 -18.88
N PRO A 165 3.27 -7.96 -19.09
CA PRO A 165 4.65 -7.90 -18.57
C PRO A 165 5.45 -6.70 -19.07
N ARG A 166 5.34 -6.37 -20.37
CA ARG A 166 6.06 -5.23 -20.96
C ARG A 166 5.61 -3.90 -20.36
N LEU A 167 4.30 -3.72 -20.17
CA LEU A 167 3.77 -2.53 -19.53
C LEU A 167 4.28 -2.44 -18.09
N PHE A 168 4.17 -3.54 -17.33
CA PHE A 168 4.63 -3.61 -15.94
C PHE A 168 6.11 -3.24 -15.80
N ASP A 169 6.99 -3.81 -16.63
CA ASP A 169 8.42 -3.51 -16.59
C ASP A 169 8.71 -2.04 -16.95
N SER A 170 8.02 -1.48 -17.96
CA SER A 170 8.15 -0.07 -18.33
C SER A 170 7.69 0.88 -17.23
N VAL A 171 6.48 0.69 -16.67
CA VAL A 171 5.99 1.57 -15.60
C VAL A 171 6.81 1.43 -14.32
N TYR A 172 7.36 0.24 -14.05
CA TYR A 172 8.26 0.02 -12.93
C TYR A 172 9.59 0.75 -13.11
N SER A 173 10.16 0.77 -14.32
CA SER A 173 11.41 1.48 -14.57
C SER A 173 11.23 2.99 -14.37
N PHE A 174 10.10 3.56 -14.81
CA PHE A 174 9.80 5.00 -14.69
C PHE A 174 9.46 5.47 -13.26
N ARG A 175 9.47 4.60 -12.24
CA ARG A 175 9.16 4.99 -10.86
C ARG A 175 10.20 5.93 -10.24
N SER A 176 11.42 5.93 -10.77
CA SER A 176 12.50 6.80 -10.29
C SER A 176 12.49 8.12 -11.06
N SER A 177 12.63 9.23 -10.34
CA SER A 177 12.74 10.58 -10.92
C SER A 177 14.01 10.81 -11.73
N LEU A 178 14.91 9.82 -11.82
CA LEU A 178 16.17 9.88 -12.56
C LEU A 178 16.07 9.40 -14.02
N TYR A 179 14.87 9.13 -14.55
CA TYR A 179 14.74 8.96 -15.99
C TYR A 179 15.02 10.32 -16.66
N PRO A 180 16.10 10.45 -17.47
CA PRO A 180 16.30 11.65 -18.26
C PRO A 180 15.14 11.73 -19.25
N SER A 181 14.46 12.87 -19.27
CA SER A 181 13.55 13.27 -20.35
C SER A 181 14.27 13.22 -21.70
#